data_AF-A0A2S9AU02-F1
#
_entry.id   AF-A0A2S9AU02-F1
#
_cell.length_a   1.000
_cell.length_b   1.000
_cell.length_c   1.000
_cell.angle_alpha   90.00
_cell.angle_beta   90.00
_cell.angle_gamma   90.00
#
_symmetry.space_group_name_H-M   'P 1'
#
loop_
_entity.id
_entity.type
_entity.pdbx_description
1 polymer ?
#
loop_
_entity_poly.entity_id
_entity_poly.type
_entity_poly.pdbx_seq_one_letter_code
_entity_poly.pdbx_strand_id
1 'polypeptide(L)'
;MMRFYGVVGTPYCETDETDKGPDEGWLEMKYQRPDSTDYTAQEDGTWAITLETINGKLIPIEDEWREAEMGRIAEQLLMLEDDDPGAQPGTAVQWRAYRIELRKWTTDNPNFPDMNKRPIQPS
;
A
#
# COMPACT_ATOMS: atom_id res chain seq x y z
N MET A 1 -37.54 -0.91 9.56
CA MET A 1 -36.30 -1.12 10.35
C MET A 1 -35.17 -0.79 9.40
N MET A 2 -34.21 0.06 9.78
CA MET A 2 -33.06 0.34 8.89
C MET A 2 -32.06 -0.80 9.00
N ARG A 3 -31.72 -1.43 7.88
CA ARG A 3 -30.73 -2.52 7.81
C ARG A 3 -29.52 -2.07 7.00
N PHE A 4 -28.38 -2.69 7.27
CA PHE A 4 -27.12 -2.40 6.61
C PHE A 4 -26.62 -3.67 5.95
N TYR A 5 -26.09 -3.55 4.74
CA TYR A 5 -25.48 -4.66 4.03
C TYR A 5 -24.07 -4.30 3.59
N GLY A 6 -23.20 -5.30 3.47
CA GLY A 6 -21.84 -5.12 2.96
C GLY A 6 -21.33 -6.37 2.23
N VAL A 7 -20.33 -6.18 1.37
CA VAL A 7 -19.66 -7.30 0.68
C VAL A 7 -18.36 -7.60 1.41
N VAL A 8 -18.23 -8.83 1.93
CA VAL A 8 -17.08 -9.28 2.74
C VAL A 8 -15.77 -8.99 2.02
N GLY A 9 -14.79 -8.45 2.76
CA GLY A 9 -13.48 -8.07 2.25
C GLY A 9 -13.45 -6.75 1.46
N THR A 10 -14.59 -6.08 1.30
CA THR A 10 -14.68 -4.80 0.58
C THR A 10 -15.21 -3.69 1.48
N PRO A 11 -14.99 -2.41 1.11
CA PRO A 11 -15.66 -1.31 1.79
C PRO A 11 -17.11 -1.13 1.35
N TYR A 12 -17.62 -1.83 0.34
CA TYR A 12 -18.94 -1.55 -0.21
C TYR A 12 -20.05 -1.80 0.81
N CYS A 13 -20.96 -0.84 0.93
CA CYS A 13 -22.08 -0.87 1.86
C CYS A 13 -23.36 -0.33 1.20
N GLU A 14 -24.50 -0.88 1.61
CA GLU A 14 -25.84 -0.43 1.22
C GLU A 14 -26.71 -0.30 2.47
N THR A 15 -27.63 0.65 2.45
CA THR A 15 -28.65 0.81 3.48
C THR A 15 -30.01 0.46 2.89
N ASP A 16 -30.77 -0.39 3.58
CA ASP A 16 -32.12 -0.78 3.18
C ASP A 16 -33.13 -0.32 4.21
N GLU A 17 -34.00 0.59 3.77
CA GLU A 17 -35.16 1.08 4.53
C GLU A 17 -36.47 0.42 4.08
N THR A 18 -36.43 -0.33 2.99
CA THR A 18 -37.58 -0.93 2.30
C THR A 18 -37.87 -2.37 2.70
N ASP A 19 -36.97 -2.98 3.47
CA ASP A 19 -37.00 -4.39 3.87
C ASP A 19 -36.93 -5.34 2.65
N LYS A 20 -36.21 -4.91 1.60
CA LYS A 20 -35.92 -5.70 0.39
C LYS A 20 -35.08 -6.94 0.73
N GLY A 21 -34.21 -6.83 1.73
CA GLY A 21 -33.19 -7.84 2.01
C GLY A 21 -31.88 -7.60 1.23
N PRO A 22 -30.81 -8.36 1.53
CA PRO A 22 -29.52 -8.22 0.84
C PRO A 22 -29.59 -8.75 -0.59
N ASP A 23 -28.82 -8.13 -1.49
CA ASP A 23 -28.52 -8.70 -2.80
C ASP A 23 -27.63 -9.95 -2.67
N GLU A 24 -27.58 -10.79 -3.71
CA GLU A 24 -26.75 -11.99 -3.72
C GLU A 24 -25.27 -11.66 -3.47
N GLY A 25 -24.64 -12.34 -2.51
CA GLY A 25 -23.25 -12.08 -2.11
C GLY A 25 -23.05 -10.95 -1.08
N TRP A 26 -24.13 -10.29 -0.66
CA TRP A 26 -24.09 -9.29 0.42
C TRP A 26 -24.47 -9.91 1.77
N LEU A 27 -23.80 -9.45 2.82
CA LEU A 27 -24.01 -9.85 4.20
C LEU A 27 -24.73 -8.74 4.97
N GLU A 28 -25.70 -9.11 5.82
CA GLU A 28 -26.29 -8.17 6.78
C GLU A 28 -25.29 -7.78 7.86
N MET A 29 -25.04 -6.48 7.96
CA MET A 29 -24.09 -5.87 8.88
C MET A 29 -24.82 -5.44 10.15
N LYS A 30 -24.16 -5.64 11.29
CA LYS A 30 -24.70 -5.29 12.62
C LYS A 30 -24.90 -3.79 12.79
N TYR A 31 -24.12 -2.98 12.07
CA TYR A 31 -24.15 -1.53 12.14
C TYR A 31 -23.64 -0.91 10.83
N GLN A 32 -23.94 0.38 10.64
CA GLN A 32 -23.45 1.17 9.52
C GLN A 32 -21.92 1.17 9.48
N ARG A 33 -21.34 1.08 8.29
CA ARG A 33 -19.89 1.29 8.12
C ARG A 33 -19.51 2.66 8.69
N PRO A 34 -18.42 2.76 9.47
CA PRO A 34 -17.85 4.06 9.81
C PRO A 34 -17.55 4.88 8.55
N ASP A 35 -17.43 6.20 8.70
CA ASP A 35 -17.18 7.14 7.59
C ASP A 35 -15.72 7.10 7.12
N SER A 36 -15.30 5.93 6.66
CA SER A 36 -14.02 5.70 6.01
C SER A 36 -14.11 4.45 5.13
N THR A 37 -13.44 4.49 3.98
CA THR A 37 -13.27 3.34 3.07
C THR A 37 -12.11 2.43 3.49
N ASP A 38 -11.48 2.68 4.65
CA ASP A 38 -10.53 1.76 5.29
C ASP A 38 -11.23 0.59 5.96
N TYR A 39 -12.49 0.76 6.35
CA TYR A 39 -13.28 -0.30 6.94
C TYR A 39 -13.80 -1.26 5.87
N THR A 40 -13.53 -2.54 6.07
CA THR A 40 -14.01 -3.63 5.22
C THR A 40 -14.97 -4.52 5.99
N ALA A 41 -15.99 -5.02 5.30
CA ALA A 41 -16.98 -5.92 5.91
C ALA A 41 -16.33 -7.26 6.27
N GLN A 42 -16.62 -7.74 7.47
CA GLN A 42 -16.16 -9.02 7.99
C GLN A 42 -17.28 -10.06 7.95
N GLU A 43 -16.92 -11.36 7.91
CA GLU A 43 -17.88 -12.47 7.88
C GLU A 43 -18.83 -12.52 9.09
N ASP A 44 -18.44 -11.89 10.21
CA ASP A 44 -19.26 -11.81 11.42
C ASP A 44 -20.24 -10.62 11.43
N GLY A 45 -20.37 -9.92 10.30
CA GLY A 45 -21.25 -8.75 10.14
C GLY A 45 -20.71 -7.47 10.79
N THR A 46 -19.41 -7.41 11.13
CA THR A 46 -18.75 -6.21 11.64
C THR A 46 -17.87 -5.53 10.58
N TRP A 47 -17.39 -4.33 10.92
CA TRP A 47 -16.47 -3.56 10.08
C TRP A 47 -15.10 -3.47 10.76
N ALA A 48 -14.04 -3.81 10.02
CA ALA A 48 -12.68 -3.73 10.54
C ALA A 48 -11.71 -3.14 9.50
N ILE A 49 -10.70 -2.44 10.01
CA ILE A 49 -9.48 -2.09 9.27
C ILE A 49 -8.50 -3.23 9.53
N THR A 50 -8.29 -4.10 8.55
CA THR A 50 -7.39 -5.24 8.67
C THR A 50 -5.99 -4.87 8.19
N LEU A 51 -4.98 -5.65 8.58
CA LEU A 51 -3.64 -5.52 8.03
C LEU A 51 -3.62 -5.70 6.51
N GLU A 52 -4.48 -6.58 5.98
CA GLU A 52 -4.66 -6.78 4.54
C GLU A 52 -5.14 -5.50 3.85
N THR A 53 -6.17 -4.83 4.40
CA THR A 53 -6.67 -3.56 3.84
C THR A 53 -5.61 -2.46 3.87
N ILE A 54 -4.84 -2.38 4.97
CA ILE A 54 -3.75 -1.42 5.09
C ILE A 54 -2.66 -1.73 4.06
N ASN A 55 -2.20 -2.97 3.99
CA ASN A 55 -1.17 -3.40 3.05
C ASN A 55 -1.61 -3.22 1.60
N GLY A 56 -2.85 -3.54 1.25
CA GLY A 56 -3.39 -3.34 -0.10
C GLY A 56 -3.30 -1.88 -0.58
N LYS A 57 -3.31 -0.92 0.34
CA LYS A 57 -3.11 0.51 0.03
C LYS A 57 -1.64 0.92 -0.01
N LEU A 58 -0.82 0.38 0.89
CA LEU A 58 0.60 0.72 0.98
C LEU A 58 1.44 0.08 -0.12
N ILE A 59 1.12 -1.13 -0.55
CA ILE A 59 1.91 -1.87 -1.56
C ILE A 59 2.07 -1.06 -2.86
N PRO A 60 1.00 -0.52 -3.49
CA PRO A 60 1.14 0.31 -4.69
C PRO A 60 1.98 1.58 -4.46
N ILE A 61 1.87 2.20 -3.27
CA ILE A 61 2.65 3.40 -2.90
C ILE A 61 4.14 3.06 -2.81
N GLU A 62 4.48 1.92 -2.19
CA GLU A 62 5.86 1.45 -2.10
C GLU A 62 6.44 1.02 -3.44
N ASP A 63 5.63 0.39 -4.30
CA ASP A 63 6.05 0.02 -5.65
C ASP A 63 6.35 1.27 -6.49
N GLU A 64 5.47 2.29 -6.48
CA GLU A 64 5.70 3.56 -7.16
C GLU A 64 6.96 4.26 -6.63
N TRP A 65 7.14 4.30 -5.31
CA TRP A 65 8.33 4.86 -4.68
C TRP A 65 9.61 4.11 -5.10
N ARG A 66 9.58 2.77 -5.11
CA ARG A 66 10.73 1.95 -5.54
C ARG A 66 11.10 2.25 -6.98
N GLU A 67 10.12 2.32 -7.90
CA GLU A 67 10.40 2.60 -9.31
C GLU A 67 10.99 4.00 -9.51
N ALA A 68 10.49 5.01 -8.79
CA ALA A 68 11.06 6.36 -8.83
C ALA A 68 12.52 6.39 -8.34
N GLU A 69 12.82 5.70 -7.24
CA GLU A 69 14.18 5.59 -6.72
C GLU A 69 15.09 4.81 -7.67
N MET A 70 14.59 3.76 -8.33
CA MET A 70 15.36 3.02 -9.34
C MET A 70 15.76 3.90 -10.53
N GLY A 71 14.88 4.81 -10.96
CA GLY A 71 15.18 5.82 -11.99
C GLY A 71 16.24 6.81 -11.52
N ARG A 72 16.07 7.37 -10.31
CA ARG A 72 17.04 8.28 -9.69
C ARG A 72 18.43 7.67 -9.56
N ILE A 73 18.53 6.40 -9.14
CA ILE A 73 19.83 5.71 -9.04
C ILE A 73 20.52 5.63 -10.40
N ALA A 74 19.77 5.35 -11.48
CA ALA A 74 20.35 5.26 -12.81
C ALA A 74 20.96 6.61 -13.25
N GLU A 75 20.26 7.71 -12.98
CA GLU A 75 20.76 9.07 -13.21
C GLU A 75 22.01 9.37 -12.36
N GLN A 76 21.97 9.06 -11.05
CA GLN A 76 23.12 9.30 -10.17
C GLN A 76 24.38 8.53 -10.59
N LEU A 77 24.23 7.30 -11.09
CA LEU A 77 25.36 6.54 -11.60
C LEU A 77 25.96 7.17 -12.86
N LEU A 78 25.14 7.72 -13.76
CA LEU A 78 25.63 8.45 -14.95
C LEU A 78 26.34 9.74 -14.56
N MET A 79 25.75 10.54 -13.66
CA MET A 79 26.36 11.77 -13.16
C MET A 79 27.73 11.52 -12.53
N LEU A 80 27.87 10.44 -11.75
CA LEU A 80 29.15 10.04 -11.18
C LEU A 80 30.17 9.55 -12.22
N GLU A 81 29.72 8.97 -13.34
CA GLU A 81 30.59 8.56 -14.45
C GLU A 81 31.08 9.77 -15.27
N ASP A 82 30.27 10.82 -15.37
CA ASP A 82 30.58 12.07 -16.07
C ASP A 82 31.32 13.11 -15.19
N ASP A 83 31.69 12.75 -13.95
CA ASP A 83 32.25 13.68 -12.93
C ASP A 83 31.36 14.94 -12.74
N ASP A 84 30.03 14.78 -12.86
CA ASP A 84 29.07 15.87 -12.74
C ASP A 84 29.03 16.40 -11.30
N PRO A 85 29.32 17.70 -11.05
CA PRO A 85 29.28 18.29 -9.71
C PRO A 85 27.86 18.33 -9.10
N GLY A 86 26.82 18.10 -9.89
CA GLY A 86 25.44 17.94 -9.44
C GLY A 86 25.13 16.55 -8.88
N ALA A 87 26.05 15.58 -9.00
CA ALA A 87 25.87 14.25 -8.43
C ALA A 87 25.65 14.35 -6.92
N GLN A 88 24.64 13.63 -6.44
CA GLN A 88 24.33 13.58 -5.03
C GLN A 88 25.43 12.80 -4.27
N PRO A 89 25.61 13.09 -2.97
CA PRO A 89 26.60 12.41 -2.16
C PRO A 89 26.51 10.89 -2.23
N GLY A 90 27.68 10.25 -2.27
CA GLY A 90 27.83 8.80 -2.38
C GLY A 90 28.71 8.38 -3.54
N THR A 91 29.23 7.17 -3.45
CA THR A 91 30.05 6.53 -4.48
C THR A 91 29.19 5.65 -5.39
N ALA A 92 29.66 5.37 -6.60
CA ALA A 92 29.00 4.42 -7.50
C ALA A 92 28.77 3.04 -6.85
N VAL A 93 29.66 2.62 -5.94
CA VAL A 93 29.51 1.37 -5.16
C VAL A 93 28.31 1.46 -4.20
N GLN A 94 28.19 2.56 -3.45
CA GLN A 94 27.07 2.78 -2.51
C GLN A 94 25.73 2.85 -3.25
N TRP A 95 25.66 3.57 -4.37
CA TRP A 95 24.45 3.65 -5.20
C TRP A 95 24.05 2.29 -5.80
N ARG A 96 25.02 1.47 -6.24
CA ARG A 96 24.75 0.09 -6.70
C ARG A 96 24.29 -0.82 -5.57
N ALA A 97 24.84 -0.68 -4.36
CA ALA A 97 24.39 -1.42 -3.19
C ALA A 97 22.94 -1.06 -2.83
N TYR A 98 22.62 0.24 -2.79
CA TYR A 98 21.25 0.72 -2.57
C TYR A 98 20.26 0.17 -3.60
N ARG A 99 20.64 0.14 -4.89
CA ARG A 99 19.84 -0.49 -5.96
C ARG A 99 19.52 -1.95 -5.70
N ILE A 100 20.48 -2.71 -5.17
CA ILE A 100 20.28 -4.14 -4.85
C ILE A 100 19.28 -4.30 -3.72
N GLU A 101 19.36 -3.46 -2.69
CA GLU A 101 18.41 -3.48 -1.58
C GLU A 101 17.00 -3.07 -2.02
N LEU A 102 16.87 -2.04 -2.88
CA LEU A 102 15.59 -1.67 -3.48
C LEU A 102 14.98 -2.79 -4.32
N ARG A 103 15.76 -3.55 -5.09
CA ARG A 103 15.25 -4.71 -5.85
C ARG A 103 14.68 -5.80 -4.94
N LYS A 104 15.13 -5.87 -3.68
CA LYS A 104 14.59 -6.78 -2.68
C LYS A 104 13.42 -6.17 -1.90
N TRP A 105 13.08 -4.90 -2.13
CA TRP A 105 11.93 -4.21 -1.51
C TRP A 105 10.65 -4.55 -2.26
N THR A 106 10.10 -5.73 -1.95
CA THR A 106 8.91 -6.33 -2.58
C THR A 106 8.08 -7.05 -1.52
N THR A 107 6.92 -7.61 -1.90
CA THR A 107 6.05 -8.41 -1.00
C THR A 107 6.74 -9.60 -0.34
N ASP A 108 7.83 -10.11 -0.92
CA ASP A 108 8.62 -11.21 -0.34
C ASP A 108 9.53 -10.75 0.82
N ASN A 109 9.69 -9.44 1.01
CA ASN A 109 10.47 -8.87 2.10
C ASN A 109 9.61 -8.76 3.36
N PRO A 110 10.04 -9.31 4.51
CA PRO A 110 9.24 -9.30 5.74
C PRO A 110 8.98 -7.89 6.31
N ASN A 111 9.76 -6.89 5.88
CA ASN A 111 9.56 -5.51 6.30
C ASN A 111 8.70 -4.69 5.33
N PHE A 112 8.37 -5.22 4.15
CA PHE A 112 7.51 -4.54 3.18
C PHE A 112 6.04 -4.67 3.62
N PRO A 113 5.20 -3.63 3.50
CA PRO A 113 5.45 -2.30 2.90
C PRO A 113 5.71 -1.19 3.95
N ASP A 114 6.40 -1.46 5.07
CA ASP A 114 6.62 -0.45 6.12
C ASP A 114 7.60 0.63 5.66
N MET A 115 7.08 1.84 5.46
CA MET A 115 7.85 3.03 5.06
C MET A 115 9.05 3.32 5.97
N ASN A 116 8.99 2.98 7.26
CA ASN A 116 10.08 3.22 8.21
C ASN A 116 11.22 2.20 8.08
N LYS A 117 11.03 1.18 7.25
CA LYS A 117 12.00 0.10 6.99
C LYS A 117 12.54 0.12 5.57
N ARG A 118 12.19 1.16 4.79
CA ARG A 118 12.73 1.39 3.46
C ARG A 118 14.27 1.35 3.46
N PRO A 119 14.89 0.80 2.40
CA PRO A 119 16.32 0.95 2.19
C PRO A 119 16.73 2.43 2.22
N ILE A 120 17.89 2.72 2.78
CA ILE A 120 18.38 4.08 2.97
C ILE A 120 19.34 4.44 1.82
N GLN A 121 19.07 5.57 1.17
CA GLN A 121 19.93 6.10 0.12
C GLN A 121 21.33 6.49 0.66
N PRO A 122 22.36 6.54 -0.19
CA PRO A 122 23.67 7.08 0.18
C PRO A 122 23.61 8.54 0.65
N SER A 123 24.58 8.92 1.49
CA SER A 123 24.74 10.25 2.08
C SER A 123 26.17 10.75 1.98
#